data_AF-A0A1A8JSX7-F1
#
_entry.id   AF-A0A1A8JSX7-F1
#
_cell.length_a   1.000
_cell.length_b   1.000
_cell.length_c   1.000
_cell.angle_alpha   90.00
_cell.angle_beta   90.00
_cell.angle_gamma   90.00
#
_symmetry.space_group_name_H-M   'P 1'
#
loop_
_entity.id
_entity.type
_entity.pdbx_description
1 polymer ?
#
loop_
_entity_poly.entity_id
_entity_poly.type
_entity_poly.pdbx_seq_one_letter_code
_entity_poly.pdbx_strand_id
1 'polypeptide(L)'
;KISAPDMYMPFFVMDIFRSHPGFPGLFIACAFSGTLSTVSTSINAMAAVTLEDVLRPHLLHMTQKKLILVSKGLSILYGVGCITVAVLSSFLSWGVLQGSFTVMGVVSGPLLGVFILGMFIPATNRLGAFSGILVGFCVSLWLAVGSTLHPPSEETMGVLPSFTGSCSLTNITMSHNSNQKQKSISTVLHPNDKRGIFNFYSTSYLYFGAMATSTVVLVGLVVSYATGPTKRSQIKEGLLWWDLNKKKEEIPSQHRDRMPEKPQVIPLMNMNKEEVL
;
A
#
# COMPACT_ATOMS: atom_id res chain seq x y z
N LYS A 1 3.62 -12.16 27.05
CA LYS A 1 2.26 -11.58 26.96
C LYS A 1 2.16 -10.90 25.60
N ILE A 2 1.20 -11.29 24.76
CA ILE A 2 1.00 -10.70 23.43
C ILE A 2 0.14 -9.45 23.63
N SER A 3 0.68 -8.27 23.29
CA SER A 3 -0.01 -6.99 23.48
C SER A 3 -0.60 -6.44 22.18
N ALA A 4 -0.17 -6.95 21.01
CA ALA A 4 -0.64 -6.51 19.70
C ALA A 4 -0.76 -7.70 18.73
N PRO A 5 -1.71 -7.66 17.76
CA PRO A 5 -1.89 -8.73 16.77
C PRO A 5 -0.64 -9.00 15.92
N ASP A 6 0.14 -7.95 15.66
CA ASP A 6 1.35 -8.03 14.83
C ASP A 6 2.45 -8.90 15.47
N MET A 7 2.34 -9.23 16.76
CA MET A 7 3.29 -10.08 17.48
C MET A 7 2.97 -11.58 17.42
N TYR A 8 1.81 -11.98 16.89
CA TYR A 8 1.41 -13.41 16.86
C TYR A 8 2.41 -14.26 16.08
N MET A 9 2.77 -13.79 14.89
CA MET A 9 3.64 -14.52 13.97
C MET A 9 5.05 -14.76 14.55
N PRO A 10 5.79 -13.74 15.03
CA PRO A 10 7.09 -13.98 15.66
C PRO A 10 6.98 -14.81 16.95
N PHE A 11 5.92 -14.64 17.75
CA PHE A 11 5.71 -15.46 18.94
C PHE A 11 5.54 -16.95 18.58
N PHE A 12 4.74 -17.25 17.56
CA PHE A 12 4.46 -18.62 17.12
C PHE A 12 5.70 -19.30 16.53
N VAL A 13 6.52 -18.57 15.78
CA VAL A 13 7.82 -19.08 15.29
C VAL A 13 8.72 -19.47 16.46
N MET A 14 8.80 -18.64 17.51
CA MET A 14 9.60 -18.95 18.68
C MET A 14 9.07 -20.16 19.46
N ASP A 15 7.75 -20.38 19.45
CA ASP A 15 7.11 -21.50 20.13
C ASP A 15 7.26 -22.83 19.38
N ILE A 16 7.01 -22.86 18.05
CA ILE A 16 7.17 -24.07 17.22
C ILE A 16 8.63 -24.53 17.22
N PHE A 17 9.58 -23.62 17.00
CA PHE A 17 10.99 -23.97 16.84
C PHE A 17 11.76 -23.97 18.16
N ARG A 18 11.07 -24.03 19.30
CA ARG A 18 11.68 -24.02 20.64
C ARG A 18 12.73 -25.12 20.83
N SER A 19 12.55 -26.28 20.19
CA SER A 19 13.48 -27.42 20.26
C SER A 19 14.55 -27.44 19.16
N HIS A 20 14.49 -26.52 18.19
CA HIS A 20 15.37 -26.51 17.02
C HIS A 20 16.15 -25.18 16.96
N PRO A 21 17.29 -25.08 17.68
CA PRO A 21 18.10 -23.86 17.66
C PRO A 21 18.60 -23.56 16.23
N GLY A 22 18.65 -22.28 15.89
CA GLY A 22 19.04 -21.80 14.55
C GLY A 22 17.86 -21.38 13.66
N PHE A 23 16.75 -22.12 13.65
CA PHE A 23 15.57 -21.77 12.84
C PHE A 23 14.95 -20.41 13.21
N PRO A 24 14.78 -20.05 14.50
CA PRO A 24 14.31 -18.72 14.85
C PRO A 24 15.28 -17.61 14.42
N GLY A 25 16.58 -17.87 14.47
CA GLY A 25 17.61 -16.93 14.01
C GLY A 25 17.56 -16.73 12.50
N LEU A 26 17.41 -17.81 11.73
CA LEU A 26 17.23 -17.76 10.27
C LEU A 26 15.96 -16.99 9.91
N PHE A 27 14.86 -17.25 10.62
CA PHE A 27 13.59 -16.52 10.42
C PHE A 27 13.76 -15.01 10.60
N ILE A 28 14.38 -14.59 11.72
CA ILE A 28 14.64 -13.18 12.01
C ILE A 28 15.58 -12.57 10.95
N ALA A 29 16.62 -13.29 10.54
CA ALA A 29 17.55 -12.83 9.49
C ALA A 29 16.84 -12.61 8.15
N CYS A 30 15.97 -13.53 7.72
CA CYS A 30 15.17 -13.39 6.51
C CYS A 30 14.19 -12.21 6.60
N ALA A 31 13.52 -12.03 7.74
CA ALA A 31 12.59 -10.93 7.96
C ALA A 31 13.29 -9.56 7.88
N PHE A 32 14.47 -9.42 8.51
CA PHE A 32 15.26 -8.20 8.40
C PHE A 32 15.78 -7.97 6.98
N SER A 33 16.28 -9.01 6.32
CA SER A 33 16.78 -8.90 4.94
C SER A 33 15.70 -8.41 3.97
N GLY A 34 14.51 -9.02 4.00
CA GLY A 34 13.38 -8.61 3.14
C GLY A 34 12.90 -7.19 3.44
N THR A 35 12.85 -6.81 4.71
CA THR A 35 12.45 -5.46 5.12
C THR A 35 13.47 -4.41 4.66
N LEU A 36 14.76 -4.65 4.90
CA LEU A 36 15.84 -3.73 4.52
C LEU A 36 15.95 -3.58 3.00
N SER A 37 15.73 -4.65 2.24
CA SER A 37 15.66 -4.61 0.77
C SER A 37 14.55 -3.66 0.30
N THR A 38 13.34 -3.82 0.82
CA THR A 38 12.17 -2.99 0.44
C THR A 38 12.36 -1.53 0.84
N VAL A 39 12.85 -1.28 2.05
CA VAL A 39 13.12 0.07 2.57
C VAL A 39 14.19 0.77 1.74
N SER A 40 15.28 0.07 1.40
CA SER A 40 16.36 0.62 0.58
C SER A 40 15.86 1.02 -0.82
N THR A 41 15.13 0.13 -1.50
CA THR A 41 14.55 0.44 -2.81
C THR A 41 13.58 1.62 -2.74
N SER A 42 12.74 1.69 -1.71
CA SER A 42 11.78 2.77 -1.53
C SER A 42 12.46 4.12 -1.29
N ILE A 43 13.46 4.18 -0.39
CA ILE A 43 14.22 5.40 -0.11
C ILE A 43 14.95 5.88 -1.36
N ASN A 44 15.60 4.96 -2.08
CA ASN A 44 16.31 5.31 -3.30
C ASN A 44 15.36 5.83 -4.39
N ALA A 45 14.21 5.20 -4.56
CA ALA A 45 13.18 5.67 -5.50
C ALA A 45 12.65 7.06 -5.12
N MET A 46 12.34 7.31 -3.84
CA MET A 46 11.88 8.63 -3.39
C MET A 46 12.93 9.72 -3.57
N ALA A 47 14.21 9.41 -3.28
CA ALA A 47 15.31 10.34 -3.50
C ALA A 47 15.46 10.66 -5.00
N ALA A 48 15.41 9.65 -5.87
CA ALA A 48 15.50 9.82 -7.31
C ALA A 48 14.31 10.64 -7.87
N VAL A 49 13.08 10.29 -7.50
CA VAL A 49 11.87 11.01 -7.93
C VAL A 49 11.90 12.47 -7.47
N THR A 50 12.30 12.74 -6.23
CA THR A 50 12.39 14.12 -5.72
C THR A 50 13.49 14.91 -6.43
N LEU A 51 14.62 14.27 -6.70
CA LEU A 51 15.72 14.87 -7.43
C LEU A 51 15.30 15.24 -8.86
N GLU A 52 14.68 14.30 -9.58
CA GLU A 52 14.33 14.42 -10.99
C GLU A 52 13.09 15.28 -11.23
N ASP A 53 12.02 15.08 -10.45
CA ASP A 53 10.74 15.74 -10.69
C ASP A 53 10.63 17.10 -9.99
N VAL A 54 11.29 17.29 -8.83
CA VAL A 54 11.16 18.52 -8.03
C VAL A 54 12.41 19.39 -8.14
N LEU A 55 13.60 18.83 -7.92
CA LEU A 55 14.83 19.64 -7.80
C LEU A 55 15.48 19.96 -9.14
N ARG A 56 15.50 19.01 -10.09
CA ARG A 56 16.17 19.17 -11.39
C ARG A 56 15.64 20.35 -12.22
N PRO A 57 14.32 20.65 -12.27
CA PRO A 57 13.81 21.84 -12.93
C PRO A 57 14.35 23.16 -12.35
N HIS A 58 14.66 23.18 -11.05
CA HIS A 58 15.18 24.37 -10.35
C HIS A 58 16.72 24.44 -10.31
N LEU A 59 17.41 23.31 -10.50
CA LEU A 59 18.86 23.18 -10.37
C LEU A 59 19.56 22.93 -11.73
N LEU A 60 19.07 23.59 -12.78
CA LEU A 60 19.45 23.43 -14.20
C LEU A 60 20.96 23.44 -14.52
N HIS A 61 21.82 23.95 -13.62
CA HIS A 61 23.26 24.13 -13.85
C HIS A 61 24.17 23.33 -12.91
N MET A 62 23.66 22.33 -12.18
CA MET A 62 24.50 21.54 -11.27
C MET A 62 25.25 20.40 -11.97
N THR A 63 26.53 20.24 -11.65
CA THR A 63 27.36 19.11 -12.10
C THR A 63 26.80 17.79 -11.56
N GLN A 64 26.93 16.70 -12.33
CA GLN A 64 26.52 15.34 -11.95
C GLN A 64 27.02 14.91 -10.55
N LYS A 65 28.26 15.26 -10.20
CA LYS A 65 28.83 14.97 -8.87
C LYS A 65 28.03 15.62 -7.73
N LYS A 66 27.56 16.86 -7.92
CA LYS A 66 26.74 17.56 -6.92
C LYS A 66 25.33 16.98 -6.87
N LEU A 67 24.77 16.59 -8.00
CA LEU A 67 23.46 15.94 -8.09
C LEU A 67 23.44 14.62 -7.30
N ILE A 68 24.49 13.80 -7.43
CA ILE A 68 24.67 12.57 -6.65
C ILE A 68 24.78 12.87 -5.15
N LEU A 69 25.50 13.94 -4.76
CA LEU A 69 25.63 14.34 -3.36
C LEU A 69 24.28 14.80 -2.77
N VAL A 70 23.48 15.54 -3.54
CA VAL A 70 22.10 15.90 -3.18
C VAL A 70 21.22 14.65 -3.05
N SER A 71 21.30 13.72 -4.00
CA SER A 71 20.56 12.45 -3.93
C SER A 71 20.93 11.64 -2.69
N LYS A 72 22.21 11.55 -2.34
CA LYS A 72 22.67 10.90 -1.10
C LYS A 72 22.12 11.60 0.14
N GLY A 73 22.11 12.94 0.14
CA GLY A 73 21.50 13.73 1.22
C GLY A 73 20.01 13.48 1.38
N LEU A 74 19.26 13.42 0.26
CA LEU A 74 17.84 13.05 0.25
C LEU A 74 17.61 11.64 0.80
N SER A 75 18.43 10.66 0.41
CA SER A 75 18.32 9.29 0.94
C SER A 75 18.51 9.24 2.45
N ILE A 76 19.47 10.00 3.01
CA ILE A 76 19.66 10.12 4.46
C ILE A 76 18.43 10.77 5.11
N LEU A 77 17.90 11.86 4.52
CA LEU A 77 16.72 12.56 5.03
C LEU A 77 15.49 11.63 5.09
N TYR A 78 15.21 10.88 4.02
CA TYR A 78 14.13 9.91 4.02
C TYR A 78 14.35 8.77 5.01
N GLY A 79 15.59 8.28 5.16
CA GLY A 79 15.93 7.28 6.17
C GLY A 79 15.64 7.74 7.60
N VAL A 80 16.03 8.98 7.94
CA VAL A 80 15.71 9.60 9.24
C VAL A 80 14.20 9.77 9.40
N GLY A 81 13.49 10.16 8.34
CA GLY A 81 12.03 10.23 8.31
C GLY A 81 11.37 8.88 8.61
N CYS A 82 11.83 7.80 7.98
CA CYS A 82 11.33 6.44 8.25
C CYS A 82 11.54 6.02 9.70
N ILE A 83 12.72 6.27 10.28
CA ILE A 83 13.00 5.98 11.71
C ILE A 83 12.06 6.80 12.61
N THR A 84 11.85 8.08 12.30
CA THR A 84 10.96 8.95 13.06
C THR A 84 9.52 8.42 13.05
N VAL A 85 9.01 8.04 11.87
CA VAL A 85 7.67 7.44 11.75
C VAL A 85 7.57 6.09 12.47
N ALA A 86 8.63 5.28 12.44
CA ALA A 86 8.67 4.01 13.18
C ALA A 86 8.57 4.24 14.70
N VAL A 87 9.30 5.22 15.25
CA VAL A 87 9.18 5.60 16.67
C VAL A 87 7.78 6.13 16.98
N LEU A 88 7.25 7.02 16.11
CA LEU A 88 5.89 7.55 16.27
C LEU A 88 4.83 6.44 16.27
N SER A 89 5.03 5.40 15.45
CA SER A 89 4.10 4.25 15.36
C SER A 89 3.95 3.51 16.69
N SER A 90 4.95 3.57 17.57
CA SER A 90 4.88 2.94 18.90
C SER A 90 3.89 3.64 19.84
N PHE A 91 3.46 4.88 19.52
CA PHE A 91 2.43 5.59 20.28
C PHE A 91 1.02 5.36 19.73
N LEU A 92 0.86 4.77 18.54
CA LEU A 92 -0.46 4.46 18.01
C LEU A 92 -1.01 3.20 18.68
N SER A 93 -2.24 3.30 19.19
CA SER A 93 -2.95 2.16 19.80
C SER A 93 -3.57 1.23 18.76
N TRP A 94 -3.75 1.69 17.52
CA TRP A 94 -4.24 0.91 16.39
C TRP A 94 -3.03 0.28 15.70
N GLY A 95 -3.01 -1.05 15.57
CA GLY A 95 -1.83 -1.82 15.14
C GLY A 95 -1.13 -1.28 13.89
N VAL A 96 0.20 -1.41 13.84
CA VAL A 96 1.04 -0.79 12.81
C VAL A 96 0.70 -1.31 11.41
N LEU A 97 0.35 -2.60 11.31
CA LEU A 97 -0.03 -3.21 10.05
C LEU A 97 -1.34 -2.62 9.50
N GLN A 98 -2.35 -2.46 10.35
CA GLN A 98 -3.61 -1.84 9.97
C GLN A 98 -3.42 -0.37 9.54
N GLY A 99 -2.62 0.39 10.30
CA GLY A 99 -2.31 1.78 9.97
C GLY A 99 -1.62 1.91 8.60
N SER A 100 -0.60 1.09 8.34
CA SER A 100 0.14 1.11 7.08
C SER A 100 -0.72 0.78 5.85
N PHE A 101 -1.55 -0.27 5.92
CA PHE A 101 -2.46 -0.60 4.82
C PHE A 101 -3.53 0.47 4.59
N THR A 102 -4.02 1.10 5.66
CA THR A 102 -4.97 2.21 5.56
C THR A 102 -4.35 3.38 4.79
N VAL A 103 -3.15 3.82 5.18
CA VAL A 103 -2.44 4.91 4.50
C VAL A 103 -2.14 4.56 3.05
N MET A 104 -1.68 3.34 2.78
CA MET A 104 -1.44 2.84 1.42
C MET A 104 -2.72 2.92 0.58
N GLY A 105 -3.85 2.44 1.10
CA GLY A 105 -5.13 2.51 0.38
C GLY A 105 -5.59 3.96 0.11
N VAL A 106 -5.49 4.84 1.12
CA VAL A 106 -5.92 6.24 1.04
C VAL A 106 -5.14 7.04 -0.01
N VAL A 107 -3.83 6.79 -0.14
CA VAL A 107 -2.94 7.50 -1.08
C VAL A 107 -2.89 6.82 -2.45
N SER A 108 -2.71 5.49 -2.48
CA SER A 108 -2.58 4.75 -3.74
C SER A 108 -3.90 4.60 -4.49
N GLY A 109 -5.05 4.58 -3.79
CA GLY A 109 -6.38 4.46 -4.42
C GLY A 109 -6.68 5.57 -5.43
N PRO A 110 -6.57 6.87 -5.04
CA PRO A 110 -6.77 7.97 -5.97
C PRO A 110 -5.78 7.97 -7.15
N LEU A 111 -4.51 7.64 -6.90
CA LEU A 111 -3.49 7.52 -7.95
C LEU A 111 -3.86 6.43 -8.96
N LEU A 112 -4.26 5.25 -8.47
CA LEU A 112 -4.73 4.17 -9.33
C LEU A 112 -5.95 4.60 -10.17
N GLY A 113 -6.88 5.34 -9.58
CA GLY A 113 -8.07 5.83 -10.29
C GLY A 113 -7.75 6.79 -11.44
N VAL A 114 -6.80 7.71 -11.25
CA VAL A 114 -6.39 8.61 -12.34
C VAL A 114 -5.61 7.87 -13.43
N PHE A 115 -4.80 6.86 -13.07
CA PHE A 115 -4.13 6.00 -14.03
C PHE A 115 -5.13 5.21 -14.88
N ILE A 116 -6.18 4.67 -14.27
CA ILE A 116 -7.28 4.00 -14.98
C ILE A 116 -7.98 4.97 -15.94
N LEU A 117 -8.31 6.18 -15.47
CA LEU A 117 -8.91 7.22 -16.32
C LEU A 117 -8.02 7.55 -17.53
N GLY A 118 -6.71 7.74 -17.30
CA GLY A 118 -5.77 8.11 -18.35
C GLY A 118 -5.53 7.01 -19.38
N MET A 119 -5.46 5.75 -18.95
CA MET A 119 -5.18 4.60 -19.83
C MET A 119 -6.41 4.12 -20.61
N PHE A 120 -7.60 4.15 -19.99
CA PHE A 120 -8.79 3.50 -20.53
C PHE A 120 -9.89 4.46 -20.99
N ILE A 121 -9.82 5.76 -20.70
CA ILE A 121 -10.88 6.71 -21.03
C ILE A 121 -10.27 7.89 -21.81
N PRO A 122 -10.41 7.93 -23.15
CA PRO A 122 -9.80 8.96 -23.98
C PRO A 122 -10.50 10.32 -23.82
N ALA A 123 -11.73 10.31 -23.31
CA ALA A 123 -12.51 11.52 -23.05
C ALA A 123 -12.02 12.29 -21.82
N THR A 124 -11.14 11.70 -20.98
CA THR A 124 -10.66 12.32 -19.75
C THR A 124 -9.86 13.58 -20.07
N ASN A 125 -10.20 14.69 -19.43
CA ASN A 125 -9.45 15.94 -19.55
C ASN A 125 -8.67 16.26 -18.26
N ARG A 126 -7.78 17.26 -18.32
CA ARG A 126 -6.95 17.66 -17.18
C ARG A 126 -7.79 18.05 -15.95
N LEU A 127 -8.90 18.75 -16.15
CA LEU A 127 -9.76 19.21 -15.05
C LEU A 127 -10.49 18.05 -14.39
N GLY A 128 -10.95 17.07 -15.16
CA GLY A 128 -11.53 15.83 -14.68
C GLY A 128 -10.53 14.97 -13.92
N ALA A 129 -9.31 14.83 -14.42
CA ALA A 129 -8.25 14.12 -13.70
C ALA A 129 -7.93 14.77 -12.34
N PHE A 130 -7.71 16.09 -12.30
CA PHE A 130 -7.41 16.81 -11.06
C PHE A 130 -8.59 16.80 -10.07
N SER A 131 -9.81 17.06 -10.54
CA SER A 131 -11.00 17.03 -9.68
C SER A 131 -11.30 15.62 -9.16
N GLY A 132 -11.13 14.60 -9.99
CA GLY A 132 -11.25 13.20 -9.61
C GLY A 132 -10.29 12.85 -8.47
N ILE A 133 -8.99 13.10 -8.64
CA ILE A 133 -7.98 12.86 -7.60
C ILE A 133 -8.34 13.59 -6.30
N LEU A 134 -8.68 14.88 -6.40
CA LEU A 134 -8.99 15.69 -5.23
C LEU A 134 -10.18 15.14 -4.45
N VAL A 135 -11.29 14.87 -5.13
CA VAL A 135 -12.51 14.34 -4.49
C VAL A 135 -12.27 12.93 -3.95
N GLY A 136 -11.63 12.05 -4.72
CA GLY A 136 -11.31 10.70 -4.27
C GLY A 136 -10.40 10.67 -3.05
N PHE A 137 -9.42 11.58 -2.98
CA PHE A 137 -8.55 11.74 -1.82
C PHE A 137 -9.31 12.30 -0.60
N CYS A 138 -10.20 13.28 -0.79
CA CYS A 138 -11.05 13.78 0.29
C CYS A 138 -11.99 12.69 0.84
N VAL A 139 -12.59 11.87 -0.03
CA VAL A 139 -13.45 10.76 0.38
C VAL A 139 -12.65 9.68 1.12
N SER A 140 -11.46 9.31 0.64
CA SER A 140 -10.64 8.31 1.31
C SER A 140 -10.13 8.80 2.67
N LEU A 141 -9.73 10.08 2.79
CA LEU A 141 -9.40 10.70 4.07
C LEU A 141 -10.59 10.74 5.02
N TRP A 142 -11.78 11.10 4.52
CA TRP A 142 -13.01 11.11 5.31
C TRP A 142 -13.35 9.73 5.87
N LEU A 143 -13.23 8.68 5.06
CA LEU A 143 -13.45 7.31 5.50
C LEU A 143 -12.41 6.86 6.52
N ALA A 144 -11.12 7.15 6.28
CA ALA A 144 -10.05 6.81 7.20
C ALA A 144 -10.23 7.49 8.56
N VAL A 145 -10.42 8.81 8.59
CA VAL A 145 -10.64 9.58 9.83
C VAL A 145 -11.96 9.19 10.51
N GLY A 146 -13.02 8.95 9.73
CA GLY A 146 -14.30 8.53 10.27
C GLY A 146 -14.24 7.15 10.93
N SER A 147 -13.50 6.21 10.34
CA SER A 147 -13.28 4.87 10.89
C SER A 147 -12.42 4.85 12.16
N THR A 148 -11.49 5.82 12.31
CA THR A 148 -10.68 5.94 13.52
C THR A 148 -11.44 6.61 14.66
N LEU A 149 -12.29 7.59 14.36
CA LEU A 149 -13.14 8.27 15.34
C LEU A 149 -14.33 7.43 15.80
N HIS A 150 -14.88 6.62 14.89
CA HIS A 150 -16.04 5.75 15.14
C HIS A 150 -15.69 4.30 14.78
N PRO A 151 -14.83 3.64 15.60
CA PRO A 151 -14.44 2.28 15.32
C PRO A 151 -15.68 1.36 15.30
N PRO A 152 -15.78 0.44 14.33
CA PRO A 152 -16.86 -0.54 14.30
C PRO A 152 -16.86 -1.40 15.56
N SER A 153 -18.04 -1.85 15.98
CA SER A 153 -18.15 -2.73 17.15
C SER A 153 -17.45 -4.07 16.90
N GLU A 154 -16.98 -4.74 17.96
CA GLU A 154 -16.33 -6.06 17.87
C GLU A 154 -17.21 -7.11 17.17
N GLU A 155 -18.53 -7.00 17.34
CA GLU A 155 -19.53 -7.83 16.67
C GLU A 155 -19.57 -7.60 15.15
N THR A 156 -19.32 -6.37 14.70
CA THR A 156 -19.31 -6.00 13.27
C THR A 156 -17.98 -6.32 12.59
N MET A 157 -16.87 -6.31 13.33
CA MET A 157 -15.56 -6.70 12.79
C MET A 157 -15.42 -8.22 12.60
N GLY A 158 -16.36 -9.02 13.13
CA GLY A 158 -16.32 -10.48 13.01
C GLY A 158 -15.06 -11.10 13.66
N VAL A 159 -14.41 -10.35 14.57
CA VAL A 159 -13.25 -10.85 15.30
C VAL A 159 -13.72 -11.97 16.21
N LEU A 160 -13.14 -13.16 16.06
CA LEU A 160 -13.42 -14.24 16.99
C LEU A 160 -13.01 -13.78 18.39
N PRO A 161 -13.87 -13.95 19.41
CA PRO A 161 -13.55 -13.55 20.77
C PRO A 161 -12.28 -14.28 21.23
N SER A 162 -11.18 -13.55 21.39
CA SER A 162 -9.91 -14.05 21.91
C SER A 162 -9.95 -14.10 23.45
N PHE A 163 -10.94 -14.82 24.00
CA PHE A 163 -11.04 -15.03 25.44
C PHE A 163 -10.07 -16.11 25.90
N THR A 164 -8.99 -15.70 26.56
CA THR A 164 -8.16 -16.60 27.41
C THR A 164 -8.62 -16.60 28.87
N GLY A 165 -9.50 -15.65 29.26
CA GLY A 165 -9.90 -15.43 30.66
C GLY A 165 -10.76 -16.53 31.30
N SER A 166 -11.31 -17.46 30.52
CA SER A 166 -12.11 -18.58 31.04
C SER A 166 -11.51 -19.97 30.73
N CYS A 167 -10.29 -20.04 30.19
CA CYS A 167 -9.54 -21.29 30.16
C CYS A 167 -8.92 -21.52 31.55
N SER A 168 -9.69 -22.14 32.44
CA SER A 168 -9.13 -22.67 33.68
C SER A 168 -8.09 -23.73 33.33
N LEU A 169 -6.89 -23.60 33.88
CA LEU A 169 -5.76 -24.53 33.72
C LEU A 169 -5.97 -25.84 34.51
N THR A 170 -7.23 -26.23 34.72
CA THR A 170 -7.62 -27.44 35.43
C THR A 170 -8.40 -28.35 34.49
N ASN A 171 -7.92 -29.60 34.36
CA ASN A 171 -8.66 -30.70 33.75
C ASN A 171 -9.93 -30.94 34.58
N ILE A 172 -11.00 -30.22 34.28
CA ILE A 172 -12.32 -30.47 34.87
C ILE A 172 -13.24 -30.86 33.72
N THR A 173 -13.57 -32.15 33.66
CA THR A 173 -14.70 -32.63 32.86
C THR A 173 -15.97 -32.03 33.45
N MET A 174 -16.48 -30.96 32.85
CA MET A 174 -17.77 -30.38 33.23
C MET A 174 -18.89 -31.37 32.90
N SER A 175 -19.32 -32.15 33.89
CA SER A 175 -20.59 -32.88 33.82
C SER A 175 -21.72 -31.85 33.87
N HIS A 176 -22.33 -31.59 32.72
CA HIS A 176 -23.44 -30.66 32.58
C HIS A 176 -24.69 -31.20 33.31
N ASN A 177 -24.83 -30.86 34.60
CA ASN A 177 -26.07 -31.11 35.33
C ASN A 177 -27.07 -30.00 34.98
N SER A 178 -28.05 -30.37 34.16
CA SER A 178 -29.10 -29.52 33.61
C SER A 178 -29.99 -28.93 34.72
N ASN A 179 -29.63 -27.76 35.25
CA ASN A 179 -30.56 -26.87 35.98
C ASN A 179 -30.13 -25.40 35.81
N GLN A 180 -29.63 -25.04 34.63
CA GLN A 180 -29.37 -23.66 34.29
C GLN A 180 -30.71 -23.01 33.93
N LYS A 181 -31.16 -22.08 34.77
CA LYS A 181 -32.09 -21.01 34.37
C LYS A 181 -31.54 -20.46 33.05
N GLN A 182 -32.23 -20.79 31.97
CA GLN A 182 -31.99 -20.26 30.65
C GLN A 182 -32.21 -18.75 30.75
N LYS A 183 -31.14 -18.02 31.05
CA LYS A 183 -31.06 -16.60 30.71
C LYS A 183 -30.95 -16.64 29.20
N SER A 184 -32.12 -16.67 28.55
CA SER A 184 -32.27 -16.53 27.12
C SER A 184 -31.32 -15.43 26.69
N ILE A 185 -30.34 -15.84 25.89
CA ILE A 185 -29.64 -14.95 24.98
C ILE A 185 -30.77 -14.41 24.12
N SER A 186 -31.36 -13.30 24.55
CA SER A 186 -32.08 -12.45 23.64
C SER A 186 -31.01 -12.00 22.66
N THR A 187 -30.92 -12.72 21.55
CA THR A 187 -30.43 -12.18 20.30
C THR A 187 -31.24 -10.90 20.13
N VAL A 188 -30.65 -9.76 20.52
CA VAL A 188 -31.25 -8.46 20.23
C VAL A 188 -31.08 -8.29 18.73
N LEU A 189 -32.04 -8.87 18.01
CA LEU A 189 -32.32 -8.65 16.60
C LEU A 189 -32.87 -7.22 16.47
N HIS A 190 -32.01 -6.23 16.74
CA HIS A 190 -32.10 -4.83 16.33
C HIS A 190 -31.01 -4.02 17.05
N PRO A 191 -29.85 -3.77 16.44
CA PRO A 191 -29.19 -2.51 16.69
C PRO A 191 -30.05 -1.43 16.03
N ASN A 192 -30.68 -0.65 16.89
CA ASN A 192 -31.43 0.57 16.62
C ASN A 192 -31.05 1.25 15.30
N ASP A 193 -32.02 1.31 14.40
CA ASP A 193 -31.97 1.79 13.03
C ASP A 193 -31.82 3.31 12.97
N LYS A 194 -30.65 3.82 13.39
CA LYS A 194 -30.22 5.20 13.18
C LYS A 194 -28.71 5.22 13.09
N ARG A 195 -28.17 5.20 11.86
CA ARG A 195 -26.97 5.94 11.43
C ARG A 195 -26.41 5.43 10.08
N GLY A 196 -27.08 5.75 8.96
CA GLY A 196 -26.63 5.36 7.62
C GLY A 196 -25.17 5.76 7.29
N ILE A 197 -24.69 6.89 7.82
CA ILE A 197 -23.30 7.35 7.63
C ILE A 197 -22.30 6.46 8.40
N PHE A 198 -22.69 5.90 9.54
CA PHE A 198 -21.79 5.10 10.37
C PHE A 198 -21.56 3.70 9.79
N ASN A 199 -22.48 3.21 8.93
CA ASN A 199 -22.25 1.98 8.16
C ASN A 199 -21.04 2.11 7.20
N PHE A 200 -20.77 3.31 6.67
CA PHE A 200 -19.59 3.53 5.84
C PHE A 200 -18.29 3.43 6.65
N TYR A 201 -18.30 3.83 7.92
CA TYR A 201 -17.14 3.70 8.81
C TYR A 201 -16.91 2.28 9.30
N SER A 202 -17.95 1.43 9.21
CA SER A 202 -17.84 0.01 9.48
C SER A 202 -17.26 -0.81 8.32
N THR A 203 -17.05 -0.20 7.16
CA THR A 203 -16.42 -0.86 6.02
C THR A 203 -14.94 -1.13 6.32
N SER A 204 -14.44 -2.32 5.97
CA SER A 204 -13.04 -2.68 6.19
C SER A 204 -12.09 -1.69 5.50
N TYR A 205 -11.02 -1.32 6.21
CA TYR A 205 -10.01 -0.36 5.75
C TYR A 205 -9.35 -0.77 4.42
N LEU A 206 -9.34 -2.07 4.09
CA LEU A 206 -8.84 -2.58 2.81
C LEU A 206 -9.65 -2.07 1.61
N TYR A 207 -10.93 -1.74 1.80
CA TYR A 207 -11.79 -1.22 0.73
C TYR A 207 -11.68 0.29 0.53
N PHE A 208 -10.99 1.03 1.42
CA PHE A 208 -10.85 2.48 1.27
C PHE A 208 -10.16 2.85 -0.04
N GLY A 209 -9.15 2.08 -0.45
CA GLY A 209 -8.48 2.27 -1.74
C GLY A 209 -9.43 2.07 -2.92
N ALA A 210 -10.22 0.99 -2.93
CA ALA A 210 -11.18 0.69 -4.00
C ALA A 210 -12.30 1.74 -4.09
N MET A 211 -12.82 2.19 -2.95
CA MET A 211 -13.80 3.27 -2.85
C MET A 211 -13.22 4.59 -3.40
N ALA A 212 -11.98 4.90 -3.05
CA ALA A 212 -11.28 6.08 -3.55
C ALA A 212 -11.08 6.01 -5.06
N THR A 213 -10.57 4.89 -5.58
CA THR A 213 -10.39 4.64 -7.02
C THR A 213 -11.70 4.80 -7.79
N SER A 214 -12.79 4.20 -7.30
CA SER A 214 -14.11 4.30 -7.91
C SER A 214 -14.60 5.75 -7.94
N THR A 215 -14.41 6.48 -6.83
CA THR A 215 -14.76 7.90 -6.75
C THR A 215 -13.97 8.74 -7.74
N VAL A 216 -12.66 8.53 -7.87
CA VAL A 216 -11.82 9.24 -8.86
C VAL A 216 -12.35 9.00 -10.26
N VAL A 217 -12.61 7.74 -10.63
CA VAL A 217 -13.09 7.39 -11.97
C VAL A 217 -14.45 8.04 -12.27
N LEU A 218 -15.41 7.95 -11.35
CA LEU A 218 -16.74 8.51 -11.53
C LEU A 218 -16.73 10.03 -11.64
N VAL A 219 -16.09 10.71 -10.68
CA VAL A 219 -16.01 12.18 -10.65
C VAL A 219 -15.21 12.68 -11.85
N GLY A 220 -14.08 12.04 -12.14
CA GLY A 220 -13.22 12.44 -13.25
C GLY A 220 -13.90 12.28 -14.60
N LEU A 221 -14.72 11.23 -14.78
CA LEU A 221 -15.58 11.07 -15.95
C LEU A 221 -16.61 12.19 -16.06
N VAL A 222 -17.41 12.39 -15.01
CA VAL A 222 -18.50 13.38 -15.00
C VAL A 222 -17.96 14.78 -15.29
N VAL A 223 -16.89 15.19 -14.61
CA VAL A 223 -16.27 16.51 -14.81
C VAL A 223 -15.67 16.62 -16.21
N SER A 224 -15.05 15.54 -16.73
CA SER A 224 -14.49 15.57 -18.09
C SER A 224 -15.56 15.77 -19.16
N TYR A 225 -16.71 15.11 -19.03
CA TYR A 225 -17.83 15.32 -19.95
C TYR A 225 -18.48 16.70 -19.78
N ALA A 226 -18.62 17.19 -18.55
CA ALA A 226 -19.22 18.49 -18.27
C ALA A 226 -18.35 19.68 -18.74
N THR A 227 -17.03 19.55 -18.66
CA THR A 227 -16.09 20.64 -19.03
C THR A 227 -15.57 20.54 -20.47
N GLY A 228 -16.05 19.57 -21.23
CA GLY A 228 -15.62 19.31 -22.61
C GLY A 228 -14.62 18.14 -22.67
N PRO A 229 -15.01 16.98 -23.22
CA PRO A 229 -14.15 15.81 -23.27
C PRO A 229 -12.96 16.03 -24.21
N THR A 230 -11.81 15.48 -23.84
CA THR A 230 -10.62 15.52 -24.71
C THR A 230 -10.91 14.77 -26.01
N LYS A 231 -10.58 15.39 -27.15
CA LYS A 231 -10.74 14.73 -28.46
C LYS A 231 -9.62 13.70 -28.66
N ARG A 232 -9.97 12.52 -29.18
CA ARG A 232 -8.98 11.46 -29.46
C ARG A 232 -7.83 11.92 -30.37
N SER A 233 -8.09 12.84 -31.29
CA SER A 233 -7.09 13.39 -32.21
C SER A 233 -5.96 14.18 -31.52
N GLN A 234 -6.12 14.55 -30.25
CA GLN A 234 -5.12 15.30 -29.47
C GLN A 234 -4.22 14.37 -28.62
N ILE A 235 -4.52 13.07 -28.58
CA ILE A 235 -3.80 12.09 -27.78
C ILE A 235 -2.72 11.45 -28.64
N LYS A 236 -1.47 11.46 -28.18
CA LYS A 236 -0.35 10.77 -28.86
C LYS A 236 -0.62 9.26 -28.92
N GLU A 237 -0.39 8.67 -30.08
CA GLU A 237 -0.55 7.21 -30.29
C GLU A 237 0.38 6.41 -29.36
N GLY A 238 -0.20 5.47 -28.63
CA GLY A 238 0.49 4.63 -27.63
C GLY A 238 0.32 5.05 -26.17
N LEU A 239 -0.47 6.09 -25.87
CA LEU A 239 -0.87 6.42 -24.49
C LEU A 239 -2.04 5.57 -23.99
N LEU A 240 -2.94 5.18 -24.88
CA LEU A 240 -4.14 4.41 -24.54
C LEU A 240 -3.83 2.91 -24.61
N TRP A 241 -4.42 2.14 -23.70
CA TRP A 241 -4.16 0.70 -23.58
C TRP A 241 -4.34 -0.06 -24.92
N TRP A 242 -5.39 0.25 -25.68
CA TRP A 242 -5.65 -0.41 -26.97
C TRP A 242 -4.70 0.04 -28.11
N ASP A 243 -4.05 1.20 -28.00
CA ASP A 243 -3.08 1.66 -29.01
C ASP A 243 -1.73 0.93 -28.85
N LEU A 244 -1.43 0.40 -27.65
CA LEU A 244 -0.24 -0.43 -27.40
C LEU A 244 -0.28 -1.77 -28.14
N ASN A 245 -1.47 -2.35 -28.33
CA ASN A 245 -1.60 -3.61 -29.06
C ASN A 245 -1.33 -3.44 -30.56
N LYS A 246 -1.71 -2.30 -31.15
CA LYS A 246 -1.47 -2.03 -32.59
C LYS A 246 0.01 -1.89 -32.91
N LYS A 247 0.79 -1.26 -32.02
CA LYS A 247 2.25 -1.15 -32.18
C LYS A 247 2.99 -2.48 -32.11
N LYS A 248 2.46 -3.48 -31.39
CA LYS A 248 3.04 -4.82 -31.34
C LYS A 248 2.88 -5.58 -32.66
N GLU A 249 1.82 -5.31 -33.42
CA GLU A 249 1.60 -5.90 -34.74
C GLU A 249 2.39 -5.18 -35.85
N GLU A 250 2.68 -3.88 -35.68
CA GLU A 250 3.40 -3.07 -36.66
C GLU A 250 4.94 -3.12 -36.55
N ILE A 251 5.54 -3.87 -35.59
CA ILE A 251 6.98 -4.17 -35.65
C ILE A 251 7.18 -5.17 -36.80
N PRO A 252 7.67 -4.76 -37.98
CA PRO A 252 7.76 -5.67 -39.10
C PRO A 252 8.87 -6.67 -38.80
N SER A 253 8.64 -7.91 -39.25
CA SER A 253 9.59 -9.03 -39.31
C SER A 253 11.00 -8.68 -39.84
N GLN A 254 11.20 -7.50 -40.42
CA GLN A 254 12.50 -7.01 -40.89
C GLN A 254 13.55 -6.69 -39.80
N HIS A 255 13.18 -6.58 -38.51
CA HIS A 255 14.19 -6.37 -37.45
C HIS A 255 14.72 -7.66 -36.83
N ARG A 256 14.14 -8.82 -37.18
CA ARG A 256 14.61 -10.12 -36.70
C ARG A 256 15.87 -10.61 -37.45
N ASP A 257 16.09 -10.11 -38.67
CA ASP A 257 17.25 -10.46 -39.51
C ASP A 257 18.46 -9.53 -39.34
N ARG A 258 18.41 -8.59 -38.38
CA ARG A 258 19.49 -7.64 -38.08
C ARG A 258 20.01 -7.72 -36.64
N MET A 259 19.73 -8.81 -35.93
CA MET A 259 20.55 -9.15 -34.76
C MET A 259 21.83 -9.83 -35.26
N PRO A 260 23.03 -9.31 -34.92
CA PRO A 260 24.23 -10.11 -35.11
C PRO A 260 24.09 -11.40 -34.30
N GLU A 261 24.17 -12.53 -35.01
CA GLU A 261 24.15 -13.89 -34.46
C GLU A 261 25.49 -14.19 -33.74
N LYS A 262 25.80 -13.39 -32.73
CA LYS A 262 26.87 -13.65 -31.75
C LYS A 262 26.72 -12.68 -30.58
N PRO A 263 26.66 -13.16 -29.33
CA PRO A 263 26.80 -12.28 -28.18
C PRO A 263 28.17 -11.60 -28.27
N GLN A 264 28.19 -10.26 -28.32
CA GLN A 264 29.43 -9.53 -28.08
C GLN A 264 29.84 -9.78 -26.64
N VAL A 265 30.86 -10.62 -26.47
CA VAL A 265 31.58 -10.79 -25.21
C VAL A 265 32.31 -9.47 -24.95
N ILE A 266 31.75 -8.64 -24.08
CA ILE A 266 32.42 -7.45 -23.55
C ILE A 266 33.58 -7.95 -22.68
N PRO A 267 34.85 -7.65 -22.99
CA PRO A 267 35.96 -8.08 -22.15
C PRO A 267 35.89 -7.39 -20.79
N LEU A 268 35.86 -8.20 -19.73
CA LEU A 268 36.10 -7.78 -18.34
C LEU A 268 37.54 -7.26 -18.24
N MET A 269 37.71 -5.95 -18.33
CA MET A 269 39.00 -5.30 -18.08
C MET A 269 38.90 -4.50 -16.78
N ASN A 270 39.45 -5.13 -15.73
CA ASN A 270 39.95 -4.55 -14.48
C ASN A 270 39.07 -3.52 -13.75
N MET A 271 38.17 -4.01 -12.90
CA MET A 271 37.83 -3.33 -11.65
C MET A 271 38.42 -4.12 -10.49
N ASN A 272 39.70 -3.88 -10.21
CA ASN A 272 40.35 -4.34 -9.00
C ASN A 272 40.62 -3.13 -8.11
N LYS A 273 40.04 -3.20 -6.91
CA LYS A 273 40.40 -2.52 -5.65
C LYS A 273 39.93 -1.07 -5.47
N GLU A 274 39.43 -0.84 -4.24
CA GLU A 274 38.81 0.36 -3.65
C GLU A 274 37.29 0.45 -3.96
N GLU A 275 36.35 0.34 -3.02
CA GLU A 275 36.37 0.58 -1.58
C GLU A 275 35.52 -0.49 -0.85
N VAL A 276 36.15 -1.12 0.15
CA VAL A 276 35.47 -1.67 1.32
C VAL A 276 35.44 -0.53 2.33
N LEU A 277 34.27 0.07 2.54
CA LEU A 277 33.79 0.55 3.84
C LEU A 277 32.27 0.78 3.80
#